data_AF-A0A4R1KQA8-F1
#
_entry.id   AF-A0A4R1KQA8-F1
#
_cell.length_a   1.000
_cell.length_b   1.000
_cell.length_c   1.000
_cell.angle_alpha   90.00
_cell.angle_beta   90.00
_cell.angle_gamma   90.00
#
_symmetry.space_group_name_H-M   'P 1'
#
loop_
_entity.id
_entity.type
_entity.pdbx_description
1 polymer ?
#
loop_
_entity_poly.entity_id
_entity_poly.type
_entity_poly.pdbx_seq_one_letter_code
_entity_poly.pdbx_strand_id
1 'polypeptide(L)' 'MNQKKVDMKFIKEKDDERRDYIFQKDKLTKNTAKFVAFTLLVLISAVTMSGIFFEY' A
#
# COMPACT_ATOMS: atom_id res chain seq x y z
N MET A 1 2.15 -1.46 -39.46
CA MET A 1 2.15 -1.32 -37.99
C MET A 1 1.26 -2.41 -37.41
N ASN A 2 1.83 -3.35 -36.64
CA ASN A 2 1.09 -4.47 -36.05
C ASN A 2 0.47 -4.01 -34.73
N GLN A 3 -0.85 -3.81 -34.71
CA GLN A 3 -1.59 -3.37 -33.53
C GLN A 3 -1.70 -4.54 -32.55
N LYS A 4 -0.70 -4.71 -31.66
CA LYS A 4 -0.81 -5.59 -30.49
C LYS A 4 -1.91 -5.03 -29.59
N LYS A 5 -3.11 -5.62 -29.67
CA LYS A 5 -4.23 -5.33 -28.78
C LYS A 5 -3.84 -5.82 -27.37
N VAL A 6 -3.40 -4.91 -26.51
CA VAL A 6 -3.07 -5.22 -25.10
C VAL A 6 -4.39 -5.25 -24.34
N ASP A 7 -4.99 -6.44 -24.20
CA ASP A 7 -6.15 -6.64 -23.34
C ASP A 7 -5.73 -6.52 -21.87
N MET A 8 -5.84 -5.30 -21.33
CA MET A 8 -5.68 -5.03 -19.90
C MET A 8 -6.89 -5.60 -19.14
N LYS A 9 -6.81 -6.86 -18.70
CA LYS A 9 -7.82 -7.48 -17.82
C LYS A 9 -7.95 -6.64 -16.53
N PHE A 10 -9.12 -6.04 -16.32
CA PHE A 10 -9.40 -5.14 -15.18
C PHE A 10 -9.48 -5.87 -13.82
N ILE A 11 -9.73 -7.18 -13.84
CA ILE A 11 -9.92 -8.02 -12.65
C ILE A 11 -9.00 -9.25 -12.76
N LYS A 12 -8.16 -9.45 -11.74
CA LYS A 12 -7.30 -10.63 -11.62
C LYS A 12 -8.14 -11.87 -11.30
N GLU A 13 -8.25 -12.80 -12.23
CA GLU A 13 -8.73 -14.16 -11.96
C GLU A 13 -7.66 -14.93 -11.15
N LYS A 14 -8.10 -15.85 -10.29
CA LYS A 14 -7.31 -16.42 -9.18
C LYS A 14 -6.02 -17.15 -9.59
N ASP A 15 -5.87 -17.51 -10.85
CA ASP A 15 -4.83 -18.43 -11.36
C ASP A 15 -3.96 -17.81 -12.47
N ASP A 16 -3.94 -16.48 -12.57
CA ASP A 16 -3.18 -15.76 -13.60
C ASP A 16 -1.98 -15.05 -12.95
N GLU A 17 -0.76 -15.56 -13.22
CA GLU A 17 0.54 -15.07 -12.71
C GLU A 17 1.02 -13.78 -13.41
N ARG A 18 0.20 -13.14 -14.24
CA ARG A 18 0.60 -11.94 -14.98
C ARG A 18 0.83 -10.75 -14.05
N ARG A 19 1.90 -9.98 -14.31
CA ARG A 19 2.29 -8.80 -13.51
C ARG A 19 1.76 -7.47 -14.06
N ASP A 20 0.80 -7.53 -14.98
CA ASP A 20 0.40 -6.37 -15.79
C ASP A 20 -1.02 -5.88 -15.42
N TYR A 21 -1.40 -5.97 -14.15
CA TYR A 21 -2.71 -5.50 -13.67
C TYR A 21 -2.60 -4.08 -13.10
N ILE A 22 -3.47 -3.18 -13.58
CA ILE A 22 -3.56 -1.79 -13.10
C ILE A 22 -3.91 -1.75 -11.59
N PHE A 23 -4.77 -2.67 -11.13
CA PHE A 23 -5.08 -2.88 -9.71
C PHE A 23 -4.48 -4.20 -9.23
N GLN A 24 -3.15 -4.28 -9.17
CA GLN A 24 -2.51 -5.34 -8.42
C GLN A 24 -2.92 -5.25 -6.95
N LYS A 25 -3.67 -6.25 -6.48
CA LYS A 25 -3.75 -6.58 -5.05
C LYS A 25 -2.40 -7.13 -4.61
N ASP A 26 -1.39 -6.28 -4.65
CA ASP A 26 -0.06 -6.65 -4.24
C ASP A 26 -0.04 -6.73 -2.73
N LYS A 27 0.17 -7.95 -2.23
CA LYS A 27 0.27 -8.19 -0.79
C LYS A 27 1.37 -7.32 -0.19
N LEU A 28 2.42 -7.03 -0.96
CA LEU A 28 3.53 -6.18 -0.56
C LEU A 28 3.09 -4.71 -0.38
N THR A 29 2.32 -4.15 -1.32
CA THR A 29 1.76 -2.79 -1.21
C THR A 29 0.83 -2.67 -0.01
N LYS A 30 -0.06 -3.65 0.20
CA LYS A 30 -0.99 -3.66 1.34
C LYS A 30 -0.24 -3.79 2.68
N ASN A 31 0.81 -4.62 2.72
CA ASN A 31 1.60 -4.83 3.92
C ASN A 31 2.43 -3.59 4.27
N THR A 32 3.05 -2.98 3.26
CA THR A 32 3.82 -1.73 3.40
C THR A 32 2.91 -0.59 3.86
N ALA A 33 1.74 -0.42 3.25
CA ALA A 33 0.77 0.59 3.67
C ALA A 33 0.34 0.41 5.13
N LYS A 34 0.11 -0.84 5.57
CA LYS A 34 -0.23 -1.14 6.98
C LYS A 34 0.92 -0.80 7.93
N PHE A 35 2.16 -1.11 7.56
CA PHE A 35 3.35 -0.77 8.34
C PHE A 35 3.53 0.74 8.50
N VAL A 36 3.40 1.49 7.41
CA VAL A 36 3.51 2.96 7.42
C VAL A 36 2.42 3.58 8.29
N ALA A 37 1.17 3.14 8.14
CA ALA A 37 0.07 3.63 8.97
C ALA A 37 0.28 3.37 10.47
N PHE A 38 0.77 2.19 10.83
CA PHE A 38 1.11 1.85 12.22
C PHE A 38 2.23 2.74 12.77
N THR A 39 3.29 2.92 11.98
CA THR A 39 4.44 3.76 12.38
C THR A 39 4.02 5.21 12.62
N LEU A 40 3.15 5.76 11.76
CA LEU A 40 2.60 7.11 11.93
C LEU A 40 1.85 7.28 13.25
N LEU A 41 1.00 6.31 13.62
CA LEU A 41 0.29 6.35 14.89
C LEU A 41 1.25 6.37 16.08
N VAL A 42 2.28 5.52 16.06
CA VAL A 42 3.29 5.47 17.12
C VAL A 42 4.03 6.81 17.25
N LEU A 43 4.40 7.42 16.13
CA LEU A 43 5.09 8.72 16.14
C LEU A 43 4.20 9.84 16.68
N ILE A 44 2.92 9.88 16.28
CA ILE A 44 1.96 10.86 16.81
C ILE A 44 1.82 10.71 18.33
N SER A 45 1.67 9.47 18.82
CA SER A 45 1.58 9.19 20.27
C SER A 45 2.85 9.60 21.00
N ALA A 46 4.03 9.32 20.45
CA ALA A 46 5.30 9.70 21.04
C ALA A 46 5.46 11.23 21.14
N VAL A 47 5.10 11.95 20.06
CA VAL A 47 5.14 13.42 20.03
C VAL A 47 4.16 14.01 21.05
N THR A 48 2.91 13.53 21.09
CA THR A 48 1.92 14.02 22.06
C THR A 48 2.33 13.73 23.52
N MET A 49 2.87 12.54 23.81
CA MET A 49 3.41 12.24 25.13
C MET A 49 4.58 13.16 25.47
N SER A 50 5.51 13.38 24.53
CA SER A 50 6.65 14.28 24.77
C SER A 50 6.20 15.71 25.04
N GLY A 51 5.20 16.22 24.29
CA GLY A 51 4.65 17.56 24.50
C GLY A 51 4.06 17.73 25.89
N ILE A 52 3.22 16.78 26.33
CA ILE A 52 2.62 16.80 27.67
C ILE A 52 3.68 16.63 28.77
N PHE A 53 4.67 15.75 28.56
CA PHE A 53 5.73 15.50 29.54
C PHE A 53 6.71 16.65 29.68
N PHE A 54 6.90 17.47 28.64
CA PHE A 54 7.71 18.69 28.68
C PHE A 54 6.94 19.93 29.18
N GLU A 55 5.60 19.88 29.22
CA GLU A 55 4.76 20.97 29.72
C GLU A 55 4.52 20.88 31.25
N TYR A 56 4.86 19.75 31.89
CA TYR A 56 4.92 19.58 33.35
C TYR A 56 6.36 19.77 33.87
#